data_AF-A0A4D7AWC9-F1
#
_entry.id   AF-A0A4D7AWC9-F1
#
_cell.length_a   1.000
_cell.length_b   1.000
_cell.length_c   1.000
_cell.angle_alpha   90.00
_cell.angle_beta   90.00
_cell.angle_gamma   90.00
#
_symmetry.space_group_name_H-M   'P 1'
#
loop_
_entity.id
_entity.type
_entity.pdbx_description
1 polymer ?
#
loop_
_entity_poly.entity_id
_entity_poly.type
_entity_poly.pdbx_seq_one_letter_code
_entity_poly.pdbx_strand_id
1 'polypeptide(L)'
;MLYLVQTFWLPLAFALAGGLIWGWVTAGRPDHRGRSGWVSFAAFLLVTAVVAAVLKWLPGRPGLWLDTVLLFTMAFLGGCVIGSLARQTRRGEQVEEAIERLEAAAETSLDPPAGLVDTHPHAAPAQTLAGAAAAADAMARGSKPEGIAAPRGGGGDDLKLIRGVGQQNEARLHALGIWHFDQMASWTAAESQWVGGYLAFPGRIEREDWVGQAKVLAAGGATEFAERAARGEVASSRDDGTLGKANIADLDHRYGSNAPSGLVGPRRGQADDLTLVSGIGPAIQAKLYELGIWHFDQIAAMSEAELRYVSDFAGFPDRAIRENWSGESRILAAGGETEHARAVRAGREA
;
A
#
# COMPACT_ATOMS: atom_id res chain seq x y z
N MET A 1 26.88 6.31 -46.13
CA MET A 1 25.73 5.76 -45.38
C MET A 1 24.73 5.03 -46.26
N LEU A 2 24.19 5.62 -47.33
CA LEU A 2 23.21 4.97 -48.24
C LEU A 2 23.64 3.57 -48.74
N TYR A 3 24.90 3.42 -49.16
CA TYR A 3 25.45 2.13 -49.58
C TYR A 3 25.44 1.06 -48.48
N LEU A 4 25.72 1.46 -47.22
CA LEU A 4 25.69 0.54 -46.07
C LEU A 4 24.25 0.10 -45.76
N VAL A 5 23.28 1.01 -45.87
CA VAL A 5 21.86 0.69 -45.68
C VAL A 5 21.40 -0.31 -46.74
N GLN A 6 21.75 -0.10 -48.01
CA GLN A 6 21.38 -1.02 -49.09
C GLN A 6 22.06 -2.39 -48.95
N THR A 7 23.28 -2.43 -48.42
CA THR A 7 24.05 -3.68 -48.25
C THR A 7 23.59 -4.49 -47.03
N PHE A 8 23.25 -3.81 -45.93
CA PHE A 8 22.96 -4.42 -44.64
C PHE A 8 21.48 -4.32 -44.24
N TRP A 9 20.56 -4.13 -45.19
CA TRP A 9 19.14 -3.90 -44.89
C TRP A 9 18.50 -5.04 -44.08
N LEU A 10 18.84 -6.31 -44.37
CA LEU A 10 18.33 -7.48 -43.62
C LEU A 10 18.81 -7.46 -42.16
N PRO A 11 20.13 -7.40 -41.88
CA PRO A 11 20.64 -7.24 -40.51
C PRO A 11 20.08 -6.01 -39.77
N LEU A 12 19.86 -4.90 -40.47
CA LEU A 12 19.28 -3.69 -39.89
C LEU A 12 17.81 -3.89 -39.50
N ALA A 13 17.04 -4.63 -40.30
CA ALA A 13 15.67 -5.00 -39.95
C ALA A 13 15.63 -5.87 -38.69
N PHE A 14 16.56 -6.82 -38.52
CA PHE A 14 16.68 -7.61 -37.29
C PHE A 14 17.06 -6.76 -36.07
N ALA A 15 17.98 -5.80 -36.23
CA ALA A 15 18.34 -4.89 -35.15
C ALA A 15 17.15 -4.02 -34.72
N LEU A 16 16.39 -3.50 -35.69
CA LEU A 16 15.18 -2.73 -35.42
C LEU A 16 14.09 -3.59 -34.76
N ALA A 17 13.87 -4.81 -35.23
CA ALA A 17 12.92 -5.75 -34.63
C ALA A 17 13.32 -6.15 -33.19
N GLY A 18 14.61 -6.40 -32.94
CA GLY A 18 15.14 -6.63 -31.59
C GLY A 18 14.92 -5.43 -30.68
N GLY A 19 15.13 -4.21 -31.19
CA GLY A 19 14.81 -2.97 -30.50
C GLY A 19 13.33 -2.84 -30.16
N LEU A 20 12.43 -3.11 -31.13
CA LEU A 20 10.98 -3.09 -30.91
C LEU A 20 10.55 -4.02 -29.78
N ILE A 21 11.03 -5.26 -29.80
CA ILE A 21 10.72 -6.27 -28.77
C ILE A 21 11.25 -5.82 -27.41
N TRP A 22 12.51 -5.37 -27.36
CA TRP A 22 13.13 -4.92 -26.12
C TRP A 22 12.40 -3.72 -25.53
N GLY A 23 12.16 -2.67 -26.33
CA GLY A 23 11.43 -1.48 -25.95
C GLY A 23 10.01 -1.79 -25.46
N TRP A 24 9.31 -2.68 -26.16
CA TRP A 24 8.01 -3.19 -25.74
C TRP A 24 8.09 -3.85 -24.36
N VAL A 25 9.01 -4.80 -24.16
CA VAL A 25 9.15 -5.52 -22.87
C VAL A 25 9.51 -4.58 -21.72
N THR A 26 10.46 -3.66 -21.94
CA THR A 26 10.95 -2.76 -20.90
C THR A 26 9.94 -1.69 -20.46
N ALA A 27 9.09 -1.20 -21.38
CA ALA A 27 8.10 -0.16 -21.08
C ALA A 27 6.99 -0.61 -20.09
N GLY A 28 6.91 -1.90 -19.75
CA GLY A 28 5.98 -2.42 -18.74
C GLY A 28 6.56 -2.59 -17.35
N ARG A 29 7.85 -2.34 -17.14
CA ARG A 29 8.46 -2.44 -15.80
C ARG A 29 8.24 -1.12 -15.04
N PRO A 30 7.89 -1.17 -13.73
CA PRO A 30 7.76 0.03 -12.93
C PRO A 30 9.10 0.78 -12.89
N ASP A 31 9.00 2.09 -13.09
CA ASP A 31 10.12 3.02 -13.20
C ASP A 31 10.97 2.97 -11.92
N HIS A 32 12.18 2.44 -12.05
CA HIS A 32 13.21 2.59 -11.03
C HIS A 32 13.79 3.97 -11.26
N ARG A 33 13.32 4.94 -10.47
CA ARG A 33 13.74 6.34 -10.47
C ARG A 33 15.19 6.49 -9.94
N GLY A 34 16.11 5.84 -10.64
CA GLY A 34 17.55 5.80 -10.43
C GLY A 34 18.21 5.68 -11.79
N ARG A 35 17.97 6.68 -12.66
CA ARG A 35 18.64 6.78 -13.96
C ARG A 35 20.13 6.96 -13.70
N SER A 36 20.88 5.87 -13.78
CA SER A 36 22.28 5.82 -13.41
C SER A 36 23.10 6.79 -14.28
N GLY A 37 24.14 7.40 -13.71
CA GLY A 37 25.07 8.27 -14.45
C GLY A 37 25.70 7.59 -15.68
N TRP A 38 25.64 6.26 -15.74
CA TRP A 38 26.07 5.45 -16.86
C TRP A 38 25.22 5.67 -18.13
N VAL A 39 23.91 5.94 -18.01
CA VAL A 39 23.06 6.23 -19.18
C VAL A 39 23.45 7.56 -19.82
N SER A 40 23.70 8.59 -19.00
CA SER A 40 24.18 9.90 -19.47
C SER A 40 25.56 9.78 -20.11
N PHE A 41 26.45 8.96 -19.54
CA PHE A 41 27.76 8.67 -20.10
C PHE A 41 27.68 7.93 -21.45
N ALA A 42 26.82 6.91 -21.56
CA ALA A 42 26.60 6.20 -22.81
C ALA A 42 26.01 7.10 -23.91
N ALA A 43 25.09 8.01 -23.55
CA ALA A 43 24.54 8.99 -24.48
C ALA A 43 25.62 9.97 -24.97
N PHE A 44 26.50 10.45 -24.07
CA PHE A 44 27.63 11.30 -24.45
C PHE A 44 28.56 10.59 -25.43
N LEU A 45 28.97 9.34 -25.15
CA LEU A 45 29.82 8.55 -26.05
C LEU A 45 29.18 8.34 -27.43
N LEU A 46 27.87 8.07 -27.47
CA LEU A 46 27.14 7.93 -28.74
C LEU A 46 27.20 9.23 -29.55
N VAL A 47 26.94 10.38 -28.93
CA VAL A 47 27.02 11.69 -29.59
C VAL A 47 28.43 11.96 -30.10
N THR A 48 29.46 11.70 -29.28
CA THR A 48 30.85 11.85 -29.71
C THR A 48 31.18 10.95 -30.90
N ALA A 49 30.70 9.70 -30.90
CA ALA A 49 30.88 8.76 -32.01
C ALA A 49 30.18 9.24 -33.30
N VAL A 50 28.97 9.82 -33.21
CA VAL A 50 28.28 10.45 -34.34
C VAL A 50 29.11 11.61 -34.91
N VAL A 51 29.61 12.49 -34.05
CA VAL A 51 30.42 13.65 -34.46
C VAL A 51 31.70 13.18 -35.16
N ALA A 52 32.42 12.20 -34.60
CA ALA A 52 33.63 11.65 -35.20
C ALA A 52 33.36 11.00 -36.58
N ALA A 53 32.22 10.33 -36.75
CA ALA A 53 31.79 9.74 -38.01
C ALA A 53 31.47 10.81 -39.08
N VAL A 54 30.75 11.88 -38.69
CA VAL A 54 30.39 13.00 -39.59
C VAL A 54 31.62 13.80 -40.01
N LEU A 55 32.51 14.11 -39.07
CA LEU A 55 33.74 14.87 -39.33
C LEU A 55 34.86 14.02 -39.96
N LYS A 56 34.61 12.73 -40.22
CA LYS A 56 35.57 11.80 -40.85
C LYS A 56 36.94 11.78 -40.16
N TRP A 57 36.94 11.80 -38.83
CA TRP A 57 38.18 11.74 -38.03
C TRP A 57 38.97 10.44 -38.22
N LEU A 58 38.32 9.38 -38.68
CA LEU A 58 38.92 8.07 -38.91
C LEU A 58 38.84 7.72 -40.42
N PRO A 59 39.94 7.86 -41.17
CA PRO A 59 39.97 7.45 -42.58
C PRO A 59 40.08 5.93 -42.74
N GLY A 60 39.60 5.42 -43.88
CA GLY A 60 39.75 4.02 -44.27
C GLY A 60 38.87 3.03 -43.50
N ARG A 61 39.39 1.81 -43.27
CA ARG A 61 38.68 0.72 -42.61
C ARG A 61 38.09 1.09 -41.23
N PRO A 62 38.79 1.74 -40.30
CA PRO A 62 38.23 2.04 -38.98
C PRO A 62 37.03 2.99 -39.03
N GLY A 63 37.00 3.94 -39.98
CA GLY A 63 35.83 4.78 -40.21
C GLY A 63 34.61 3.99 -40.70
N LEU A 64 34.83 2.98 -41.54
CA LEU A 64 33.76 2.07 -42.00
C LEU A 64 33.18 1.23 -40.85
N TRP A 65 34.03 0.72 -39.96
CA TRP A 65 33.59 -0.01 -38.77
C TRP A 65 32.78 0.88 -37.82
N LEU A 66 33.23 2.11 -37.57
CA LEU A 66 32.50 3.09 -36.77
C LEU A 66 31.12 3.40 -37.38
N ASP A 67 31.08 3.70 -38.69
CA ASP A 67 29.86 3.98 -39.44
C ASP A 67 28.87 2.79 -39.35
N THR A 68 29.37 1.56 -39.40
CA THR A 68 28.56 0.34 -39.30
C THR A 68 28.01 0.14 -37.90
N VAL A 69 28.84 0.22 -36.86
CA VAL A 69 28.40 0.08 -35.46
C VAL A 69 27.35 1.14 -35.11
N LEU A 70 27.57 2.37 -35.55
CA LEU A 70 26.64 3.47 -35.32
C LEU A 70 25.29 3.23 -36.00
N LEU A 71 25.30 2.72 -37.24
CA LEU A 71 24.08 2.44 -38.00
C LEU A 71 23.20 1.38 -37.29
N PHE A 72 23.79 0.28 -36.82
CA PHE A 72 23.07 -0.77 -36.10
C PHE A 72 22.59 -0.31 -34.73
N THR A 73 23.40 0.46 -34.01
CA THR A 73 23.04 1.01 -32.69
C THR A 73 21.84 1.95 -32.83
N MET A 74 21.83 2.83 -33.83
CA MET A 74 20.72 3.75 -34.08
C MET A 74 19.45 3.01 -34.53
N ALA A 75 19.57 1.97 -35.36
CA ALA A 75 18.43 1.14 -35.75
C ALA A 75 17.79 0.42 -34.55
N PHE A 76 18.61 -0.13 -33.65
CA PHE A 76 18.15 -0.77 -32.42
C PHE A 76 17.48 0.24 -31.46
N LEU A 77 18.09 1.40 -31.22
CA LEU A 77 17.51 2.44 -30.36
C LEU A 77 16.20 2.99 -30.93
N GLY A 78 16.13 3.19 -32.25
CA GLY A 78 14.89 3.55 -32.94
C GLY A 78 13.78 2.52 -32.72
N GLY A 79 14.11 1.23 -32.84
CA GLY A 79 13.21 0.13 -32.47
C GLY A 79 12.74 0.22 -31.01
N CYS A 80 13.63 0.47 -30.05
CA CYS A 80 13.28 0.59 -28.63
C CYS A 80 12.27 1.71 -28.37
N VAL A 81 12.47 2.88 -28.99
CA VAL A 81 11.56 4.03 -28.85
C VAL A 81 10.20 3.69 -29.44
N ILE A 82 10.16 3.17 -30.67
CA ILE A 82 8.89 2.79 -31.32
C ILE A 82 8.14 1.73 -30.51
N GLY A 83 8.85 0.71 -30.00
CA GLY A 83 8.26 -0.36 -29.19
C GLY A 83 7.69 0.15 -27.86
N SER A 84 8.37 1.10 -27.21
CA SER A 84 7.89 1.74 -25.98
C SER A 84 6.65 2.61 -26.22
N LEU A 85 6.64 3.40 -27.31
CA LEU A 85 5.51 4.26 -27.68
C LEU A 85 4.28 3.43 -28.05
N ALA A 86 4.45 2.37 -28.84
CA ALA A 86 3.36 1.46 -29.23
C ALA A 86 2.72 0.75 -28.02
N ARG A 87 3.51 0.46 -26.98
CA ARG A 87 2.97 -0.11 -25.73
C ARG A 87 2.28 0.95 -24.88
N GLN A 88 2.78 2.18 -24.87
CA GLN A 88 2.18 3.29 -24.14
C GLN A 88 0.81 3.68 -24.72
N THR A 89 0.67 3.70 -26.04
CA THR A 89 -0.63 3.94 -26.71
C THR A 89 -1.63 2.84 -26.40
N ARG A 90 -1.24 1.56 -26.51
CA ARG A 90 -2.11 0.42 -26.14
C ARG A 90 -2.55 0.45 -24.68
N ARG A 91 -1.67 0.89 -23.77
CA ARG A 91 -2.02 1.02 -22.35
C ARG A 91 -3.02 2.16 -22.14
N GLY A 92 -2.90 3.26 -22.89
CA GLY A 92 -3.89 4.33 -22.93
C GLY A 92 -5.24 3.82 -23.42
N GLU A 93 -5.26 3.14 -24.57
CA GLU A 93 -6.48 2.50 -25.13
C GLU A 93 -7.12 1.51 -24.15
N GLN A 94 -6.33 0.68 -23.46
CA GLN A 94 -6.85 -0.27 -22.46
C GLN A 94 -7.44 0.42 -21.22
N VAL A 95 -6.91 1.57 -20.83
CA VAL A 95 -7.45 2.36 -19.71
C VAL A 95 -8.72 3.08 -20.14
N GLU A 96 -8.74 3.65 -21.35
CA GLU A 96 -9.93 4.27 -21.96
C GLU A 96 -11.07 3.24 -22.08
N GLU A 97 -10.78 2.05 -22.62
CA GLU A 97 -11.75 0.97 -22.76
C GLU A 97 -12.22 0.42 -21.40
N ALA A 98 -11.34 0.44 -20.38
CA ALA A 98 -11.73 0.07 -19.02
C ALA A 98 -12.63 1.13 -18.37
N ILE A 99 -12.37 2.41 -18.61
CA ILE A 99 -13.21 3.52 -18.15
C ILE A 99 -14.57 3.46 -18.85
N GLU A 100 -14.59 3.29 -20.18
CA GLU A 100 -15.82 3.16 -20.97
C GLU A 100 -16.63 1.93 -20.54
N ARG A 101 -16.00 0.79 -20.23
CA ARG A 101 -16.71 -0.37 -19.65
C ARG A 101 -17.25 -0.10 -18.25
N LEU A 102 -16.55 0.67 -17.43
CA LEU A 102 -17.02 1.05 -16.10
C LEU A 102 -18.19 2.04 -16.19
N GLU A 103 -18.13 3.00 -17.12
CA GLU A 103 -19.19 3.97 -17.40
C GLU A 103 -20.41 3.28 -18.05
N ALA A 104 -20.21 2.42 -19.04
CA ALA A 104 -21.27 1.62 -19.64
C ALA A 104 -21.90 0.62 -18.65
N ALA A 105 -21.12 0.03 -17.74
CA ALA A 105 -21.64 -0.79 -16.65
C ALA A 105 -22.43 0.04 -15.62
N ALA A 106 -22.02 1.29 -15.38
CA ALA A 106 -22.76 2.22 -14.53
C ALA A 106 -24.07 2.68 -15.19
N GLU A 107 -24.09 2.94 -16.50
CA GLU A 107 -25.30 3.32 -17.24
C GLU A 107 -26.26 2.14 -17.43
N THR A 108 -25.76 0.93 -17.68
CA THR A 108 -26.58 -0.29 -17.76
C THR A 108 -27.24 -0.63 -16.41
N SER A 109 -26.73 -0.10 -15.30
CA SER A 109 -27.34 -0.27 -13.97
C SER A 109 -28.51 0.68 -13.67
N LEU A 110 -28.85 1.60 -14.59
CA LEU A 110 -29.91 2.60 -14.40
C LEU A 110 -31.31 2.20 -14.92
N ASP A 111 -31.46 1.06 -15.61
CA ASP A 111 -32.77 0.45 -15.88
C ASP A 111 -32.91 -0.84 -15.08
N PRO A 112 -33.89 -0.98 -14.16
CA PRO A 112 -33.98 -2.13 -13.28
C PRO A 112 -34.65 -3.32 -14.00
N PRO A 113 -33.96 -4.46 -14.20
CA PRO A 113 -34.65 -5.71 -14.42
C PRO A 113 -35.14 -6.23 -13.07
N ALA A 114 -36.46 -6.40 -12.97
CA ALA A 114 -37.11 -7.09 -11.87
C ALA A 114 -36.59 -8.54 -11.79
N GLY A 115 -35.79 -8.81 -10.76
CA GLY A 115 -35.32 -10.14 -10.40
C GLY A 115 -33.83 -10.34 -10.71
N LEU A 116 -33.09 -10.59 -9.63
CA LEU A 116 -31.69 -11.05 -9.61
C LEU A 116 -30.63 -9.97 -9.89
N VAL A 117 -30.47 -9.07 -8.93
CA VAL A 117 -29.15 -8.50 -8.60
C VAL A 117 -28.98 -8.56 -7.09
N ASP A 118 -28.07 -9.43 -6.65
CA ASP A 118 -27.32 -9.28 -5.41
C ASP A 118 -26.59 -7.93 -5.49
N THR A 119 -27.30 -6.91 -5.05
CA THR A 119 -26.67 -5.68 -4.58
C THR A 119 -25.92 -6.08 -3.32
N HIS A 120 -24.59 -6.04 -3.35
CA HIS A 120 -23.87 -5.72 -2.12
C HIS A 120 -24.44 -4.38 -1.67
N PRO A 121 -25.22 -4.33 -0.58
CA PRO A 121 -25.78 -3.07 -0.15
C PRO A 121 -24.59 -2.24 0.30
N HIS A 122 -24.49 -1.02 -0.20
CA HIS A 122 -24.09 0.08 0.65
C HIS A 122 -25.14 0.16 1.77
N ALA A 123 -25.04 -0.74 2.74
CA ALA A 123 -25.78 -0.64 3.97
C ALA A 123 -25.11 0.44 4.80
N ALA A 124 -25.78 1.59 4.78
CA ALA A 124 -26.02 2.46 5.92
C ALA A 124 -25.64 1.87 7.31
N PRO A 125 -25.30 2.72 8.29
CA PRO A 125 -24.40 2.55 9.47
C PRO A 125 -24.38 1.22 10.27
N ALA A 126 -25.38 0.35 10.11
CA ALA A 126 -25.56 -0.87 10.87
C ALA A 126 -24.51 -1.97 10.61
N GLN A 127 -24.01 -2.13 9.37
CA GLN A 127 -22.97 -3.15 9.09
C GLN A 127 -21.60 -2.76 9.65
N THR A 128 -21.28 -1.46 9.66
CA THR A 128 -20.06 -0.91 10.27
C THR A 128 -20.11 -0.98 11.80
N LEU A 129 -21.29 -0.74 12.40
CA LEU A 129 -21.53 -0.89 13.84
C LEU A 129 -21.44 -2.36 14.30
N ALA A 130 -21.97 -3.31 13.52
CA ALA A 130 -21.89 -4.73 13.83
C ALA A 130 -20.44 -5.26 13.78
N GLY A 131 -19.66 -4.84 12.77
CA GLY A 131 -18.24 -5.21 12.67
C GLY A 131 -17.38 -4.63 13.81
N ALA A 132 -17.66 -3.38 14.19
CA ALA A 132 -17.02 -2.72 15.34
C ALA A 132 -17.32 -3.42 16.67
N ALA A 133 -18.57 -3.78 16.93
CA ALA A 133 -18.96 -4.49 18.14
C ALA A 133 -18.33 -5.89 18.21
N ALA A 134 -18.31 -6.62 17.08
CA ALA A 134 -17.67 -7.92 17.00
C ALA A 134 -16.15 -7.85 17.24
N ALA A 135 -15.49 -6.78 16.79
CA ALA A 135 -14.06 -6.57 17.04
C ALA A 135 -13.77 -6.33 18.53
N ALA A 136 -14.54 -5.46 19.19
CA ALA A 136 -14.40 -5.19 20.62
C ALA A 136 -14.69 -6.44 21.48
N ASP A 137 -15.74 -7.19 21.14
CA ASP A 137 -16.10 -8.45 21.80
C ASP A 137 -15.02 -9.54 21.61
N ALA A 138 -14.42 -9.64 20.42
CA ALA A 138 -13.30 -10.53 20.18
C ALA A 138 -12.06 -10.17 21.02
N MET A 139 -11.72 -8.89 21.13
CA MET A 139 -10.63 -8.41 21.98
C MET A 139 -10.93 -8.63 23.47
N ALA A 140 -12.18 -8.45 23.91
CA ALA A 140 -12.57 -8.65 25.30
C ALA A 140 -12.50 -10.11 25.74
N ARG A 141 -12.82 -11.05 24.84
CA ARG A 141 -12.77 -12.50 25.11
C ARG A 141 -11.40 -13.13 24.88
N GLY A 142 -10.59 -12.54 24.01
CA GLY A 142 -9.24 -13.00 23.72
C GLY A 142 -8.19 -12.48 24.70
N SER A 143 -6.94 -12.88 24.50
CA SER A 143 -5.78 -12.40 25.26
C SER A 143 -4.77 -11.75 24.32
N LYS A 144 -4.26 -10.56 24.68
CA LYS A 144 -3.22 -9.90 23.87
C LYS A 144 -1.93 -10.74 23.84
N PRO A 145 -1.37 -11.06 22.67
CA PRO A 145 -0.12 -11.81 22.58
C PRO A 145 1.08 -10.99 23.05
N GLU A 146 2.13 -11.68 23.48
CA GLU A 146 3.40 -11.04 23.82
C GLU A 146 4.13 -10.52 22.57
N GLY A 147 4.40 -9.21 22.59
CA GLY A 147 5.21 -8.54 21.58
C GLY A 147 6.63 -8.27 22.07
N ILE A 148 7.56 -8.09 21.14
CA ILE A 148 8.92 -7.62 21.41
C ILE A 148 9.09 -6.18 20.90
N ALA A 149 9.90 -5.38 21.59
CA ALA A 149 10.06 -3.96 21.29
C ALA A 149 10.72 -3.68 19.92
N ALA A 150 11.54 -4.61 19.44
CA ALA A 150 12.25 -4.48 18.17
C ALA A 150 12.52 -5.87 17.57
N PRO A 151 12.68 -5.98 16.24
CA PRO A 151 13.00 -7.24 15.60
C PRO A 151 14.37 -7.77 16.05
N ARG A 152 14.44 -9.06 16.35
CA ARG A 152 15.68 -9.81 16.55
C ARG A 152 16.52 -9.84 15.26
N GLY A 153 17.85 -9.98 15.39
CA GLY A 153 18.74 -10.27 14.25
C GLY A 153 18.90 -9.15 13.21
N GLY A 154 18.45 -7.93 13.50
CA GLY A 154 18.60 -6.78 12.60
C GLY A 154 17.50 -6.63 11.55
N GLY A 155 16.39 -7.36 11.67
CA GLY A 155 15.21 -7.21 10.80
C GLY A 155 14.08 -8.18 11.14
N GLY A 156 12.85 -7.82 10.82
CA GLY A 156 11.68 -8.72 10.93
C GLY A 156 11.57 -9.64 9.72
N ASP A 157 10.70 -10.64 9.85
CA ASP A 157 10.23 -11.47 8.75
C ASP A 157 9.26 -10.68 7.85
N ASP A 158 9.08 -11.13 6.60
CA ASP A 158 8.03 -10.60 5.72
C ASP A 158 6.70 -11.29 6.03
N LEU A 159 5.93 -10.72 6.96
CA LEU A 159 4.65 -11.27 7.40
C LEU A 159 3.63 -11.32 6.26
N LYS A 160 3.82 -10.55 5.17
CA LYS A 160 2.95 -10.60 3.98
C LYS A 160 3.01 -11.95 3.27
N LEU A 161 3.98 -12.81 3.57
CA LEU A 161 4.02 -14.20 3.11
C LEU A 161 2.93 -15.10 3.71
N ILE A 162 2.21 -14.62 4.73
CA ILE A 162 1.00 -15.28 5.24
C ILE A 162 -0.21 -14.76 4.47
N ARG A 163 -1.02 -15.68 3.93
CA ARG A 163 -2.26 -15.35 3.23
C ARG A 163 -3.19 -14.55 4.14
N GLY A 164 -3.58 -13.36 3.69
CA GLY A 164 -4.45 -12.45 4.43
C GLY A 164 -3.71 -11.31 5.14
N VAL A 165 -2.39 -11.42 5.27
CA VAL A 165 -1.53 -10.33 5.74
C VAL A 165 -1.10 -9.52 4.53
N GLY A 166 -1.57 -8.27 4.45
CA GLY A 166 -1.05 -7.28 3.52
C GLY A 166 -0.21 -6.24 4.25
N GLN A 167 0.38 -5.31 3.48
CA GLN A 167 1.28 -4.27 4.00
C GLN A 167 0.73 -3.52 5.23
N GLN A 168 -0.55 -3.14 5.22
CA GLN A 168 -1.16 -2.42 6.34
C GLN A 168 -1.32 -3.29 7.59
N ASN A 169 -1.65 -4.58 7.42
CA ASN A 169 -1.80 -5.51 8.54
C ASN A 169 -0.43 -5.84 9.13
N GLU A 170 0.59 -6.04 8.30
CA GLU A 170 1.97 -6.21 8.73
C GLU A 170 2.45 -5.01 9.56
N ALA A 171 2.23 -3.77 9.09
CA ALA A 171 2.60 -2.58 9.85
C ALA A 171 1.91 -2.50 11.23
N ARG A 172 0.64 -2.91 11.32
CA ARG A 172 -0.10 -2.98 12.60
C ARG A 172 0.42 -4.09 13.50
N LEU A 173 0.78 -5.25 12.94
CA LEU A 173 1.40 -6.34 13.68
C LEU A 173 2.78 -5.93 14.23
N HIS A 174 3.59 -5.24 13.43
CA HIS A 174 4.85 -4.63 13.86
C HIS A 174 4.64 -3.65 15.03
N ALA A 175 3.61 -2.80 14.96
CA ALA A 175 3.26 -1.90 16.06
C ALA A 175 2.82 -2.64 17.34
N LEU A 176 2.29 -3.85 17.21
CA LEU A 176 1.96 -4.75 18.33
C LEU A 176 3.22 -5.46 18.88
N GLY A 177 4.38 -5.29 18.26
CA GLY A 177 5.62 -5.97 18.61
C GLY A 177 5.72 -7.39 18.01
N ILE A 178 4.93 -7.69 16.99
CA ILE A 178 4.96 -8.97 16.27
C ILE A 178 5.77 -8.77 15.00
N TRP A 179 6.98 -9.30 14.96
CA TRP A 179 7.92 -9.08 13.86
C TRP A 179 8.33 -10.35 13.13
N HIS A 180 8.03 -11.52 13.70
CA HIS A 180 8.54 -12.81 13.24
C HIS A 180 7.44 -13.86 13.15
N PHE A 181 7.63 -14.82 12.25
CA PHE A 181 6.69 -15.94 12.06
C PHE A 181 6.59 -16.82 13.31
N ASP A 182 7.66 -16.99 14.08
CA ASP A 182 7.64 -17.79 15.32
C ASP A 182 6.68 -17.22 16.38
N GLN A 183 6.56 -15.89 16.45
CA GLN A 183 5.61 -15.22 17.34
C GLN A 183 4.16 -15.51 16.92
N MET A 184 3.88 -15.50 15.61
CA MET A 184 2.54 -15.85 15.11
C MET A 184 2.26 -17.36 15.21
N ALA A 185 3.30 -18.18 15.06
CA ALA A 185 3.23 -19.63 15.16
C ALA A 185 2.92 -20.13 16.58
N SER A 186 3.27 -19.34 17.60
CA SER A 186 3.01 -19.66 19.01
C SER A 186 1.64 -19.19 19.50
N TRP A 187 0.89 -18.44 18.70
CA TRP A 187 -0.42 -17.93 19.10
C TRP A 187 -1.39 -19.06 19.45
N THR A 188 -2.04 -18.87 20.60
CA THR A 188 -3.20 -19.60 21.04
C THR A 188 -4.46 -19.13 20.30
N ALA A 189 -5.56 -19.87 20.45
CA ALA A 189 -6.86 -19.46 19.92
C ALA A 189 -7.33 -18.12 20.54
N ALA A 190 -7.06 -17.89 21.82
CA ALA A 190 -7.41 -16.65 22.50
C ALA A 190 -6.61 -15.45 21.97
N GLU A 191 -5.33 -15.65 21.64
CA GLU A 191 -4.50 -14.62 21.01
C GLU A 191 -4.90 -14.35 19.57
N SER A 192 -5.18 -15.41 18.80
CA SER A 192 -5.69 -15.26 17.43
C SER A 192 -7.01 -14.47 17.40
N GLN A 193 -7.92 -14.77 18.33
CA GLN A 193 -9.18 -14.04 18.47
C GLN A 193 -8.93 -12.56 18.82
N TRP A 194 -8.04 -12.30 19.78
CA TRP A 194 -7.69 -10.94 20.19
C TRP A 194 -7.09 -10.13 19.04
N VAL A 195 -6.11 -10.69 18.33
CA VAL A 195 -5.45 -10.04 17.20
C VAL A 195 -6.43 -9.83 16.05
N GLY A 196 -7.32 -10.80 15.78
CA GLY A 196 -8.38 -10.65 14.78
C GLY A 196 -9.31 -9.48 15.10
N GLY A 197 -9.65 -9.28 16.37
CA GLY A 197 -10.39 -8.10 16.83
C GLY A 197 -9.58 -6.81 16.67
N TYR A 198 -8.31 -6.80 17.10
CA TYR A 198 -7.41 -5.64 16.98
C TYR A 198 -7.26 -5.16 15.53
N LEU A 199 -7.14 -6.09 14.59
CA LEU A 199 -7.02 -5.79 13.17
C LEU A 199 -8.38 -5.51 12.49
N ALA A 200 -9.48 -5.55 13.23
CA ALA A 200 -10.86 -5.31 12.79
C ALA A 200 -11.41 -6.35 11.79
N PHE A 201 -11.01 -7.61 11.94
CA PHE A 201 -11.53 -8.75 11.17
C PHE A 201 -11.62 -10.03 12.02
N PRO A 202 -12.41 -10.03 13.10
CA PRO A 202 -12.51 -11.19 13.99
C PRO A 202 -12.85 -12.47 13.21
N GLY A 203 -12.15 -13.57 13.50
CA GLY A 203 -12.35 -14.87 12.86
C GLY A 203 -11.61 -15.10 11.53
N ARG A 204 -10.95 -14.08 10.96
CA ARG A 204 -10.17 -14.26 9.71
C ARG A 204 -8.87 -15.02 9.93
N ILE A 205 -8.19 -14.78 11.05
CA ILE A 205 -6.88 -15.40 11.36
C ILE A 205 -7.03 -16.93 11.41
N GLU A 206 -8.13 -17.42 11.97
CA GLU A 206 -8.48 -18.83 12.08
C GLU A 206 -8.95 -19.39 10.74
N ARG A 207 -9.88 -18.71 10.05
CA ARG A 207 -10.39 -19.14 8.74
C ARG A 207 -9.29 -19.26 7.68
N GLU A 208 -8.30 -18.38 7.74
CA GLU A 208 -7.21 -18.36 6.79
C GLU A 208 -5.99 -19.16 7.26
N ASP A 209 -6.04 -19.74 8.46
CA ASP A 209 -4.98 -20.52 9.09
C ASP A 209 -3.64 -19.79 9.12
N TRP A 210 -3.62 -18.58 9.70
CA TRP A 210 -2.40 -17.79 9.81
C TRP A 210 -1.36 -18.49 10.68
N VAL A 211 -1.80 -19.10 11.80
CA VAL A 211 -0.92 -19.81 12.74
C VAL A 211 -0.27 -21.03 12.07
N GLY A 212 -1.03 -21.82 11.29
CA GLY A 212 -0.48 -22.95 10.55
C GLY A 212 0.52 -22.54 9.48
N GLN A 213 0.22 -21.48 8.72
CA GLN A 213 1.16 -20.92 7.73
C GLN A 213 2.43 -20.38 8.40
N ALA A 214 2.29 -19.66 9.51
CA ALA A 214 3.42 -19.12 10.27
C ALA A 214 4.34 -20.23 10.80
N LYS A 215 3.78 -21.38 11.25
CA LYS A 215 4.59 -22.55 11.66
C LYS A 215 5.46 -23.10 10.53
N VAL A 216 4.92 -23.19 9.32
CA VAL A 216 5.67 -23.65 8.14
C VAL A 216 6.80 -22.68 7.82
N LEU A 217 6.51 -21.38 7.81
CA LEU A 217 7.48 -20.33 7.49
C LEU A 217 8.57 -20.20 8.58
N ALA A 218 8.21 -20.28 9.85
CA ALA A 218 9.15 -20.27 10.98
C ALA A 218 10.11 -21.48 10.97
N ALA A 219 9.68 -22.61 10.43
CA ALA A 219 10.51 -23.79 10.23
C ALA A 219 11.41 -23.70 8.97
N GLY A 220 11.36 -22.60 8.22
CA GLY A 220 12.09 -22.41 6.97
C GLY A 220 11.45 -23.08 5.75
N GLY A 221 10.20 -23.55 5.88
CA GLY A 221 9.42 -24.05 4.75
C GLY A 221 8.77 -22.92 3.94
N ALA A 222 8.13 -23.29 2.83
CA ALA A 222 7.33 -22.36 2.02
C ALA A 222 5.92 -22.91 1.83
N THR A 223 4.92 -22.04 1.91
CA THR A 223 3.54 -22.36 1.53
C THR A 223 3.34 -22.02 0.04
N GLU A 224 2.35 -22.64 -0.62
CA GLU A 224 2.02 -22.31 -2.02
C GLU A 224 1.76 -20.80 -2.20
N PHE A 225 1.09 -20.19 -1.22
CA PHE A 225 0.84 -18.75 -1.22
C PHE A 225 2.15 -17.95 -1.10
N ALA A 226 3.04 -18.31 -0.17
CA ALA A 226 4.32 -17.64 0.00
C ALA A 226 5.19 -17.72 -1.27
N GLU A 227 5.19 -18.87 -1.96
CA GLU A 227 5.90 -19.01 -3.23
C GLU A 227 5.34 -18.09 -4.33
N ARG A 228 4.02 -18.00 -4.44
CA ARG A 228 3.36 -17.10 -5.39
C ARG A 228 3.61 -15.62 -5.06
N ALA A 229 3.58 -15.28 -3.78
CA ALA A 229 3.89 -13.94 -3.28
C ALA A 229 5.34 -13.55 -3.59
N ALA A 230 6.30 -14.46 -3.35
CA ALA A 230 7.71 -14.27 -3.68
C ALA A 230 7.96 -14.11 -5.20
N ARG A 231 7.14 -14.74 -6.05
CA ARG A 231 7.16 -14.52 -7.51
C ARG A 231 6.45 -13.23 -7.95
N GLY A 232 5.86 -12.46 -7.03
CA GLY A 232 5.16 -11.21 -7.31
C GLY A 232 3.77 -11.37 -7.93
N GLU A 233 3.22 -12.59 -7.93
CA GLU A 233 1.90 -12.94 -8.50
C GLU A 233 0.74 -12.46 -7.61
N VAL A 234 1.01 -12.15 -6.34
CA VAL A 234 0.02 -11.68 -5.37
C VAL A 234 0.24 -10.19 -5.11
N ALA A 235 -0.63 -9.33 -5.63
CA ALA A 235 -0.46 -7.88 -5.54
C ALA A 235 -0.45 -7.36 -4.09
N SER A 236 -1.28 -7.94 -3.20
CA SER A 236 -1.36 -7.55 -1.78
C SER A 236 -0.15 -7.94 -0.94
N SER A 237 0.64 -8.89 -1.44
CA SER A 237 1.78 -9.51 -0.74
C SER A 237 3.05 -9.44 -1.60
N ARG A 238 3.12 -8.47 -2.50
CA ARG A 238 4.28 -8.28 -3.36
C ARG A 238 5.48 -7.88 -2.49
N ASP A 239 6.60 -8.56 -2.72
CA ASP A 239 7.87 -8.15 -2.14
C ASP A 239 8.22 -6.75 -2.70
N ASP A 240 8.34 -5.80 -1.78
CA ASP A 240 8.74 -4.42 -2.04
C ASP A 240 10.26 -4.25 -1.97
N GLY A 241 10.99 -5.37 -1.86
CA GLY A 241 12.45 -5.44 -1.71
C GLY A 241 12.89 -5.17 -0.28
N THR A 242 11.95 -5.07 0.67
CA THR A 242 12.24 -4.66 2.03
C THR A 242 12.08 -5.79 3.02
N LEU A 243 11.46 -6.92 2.62
CA LEU A 243 11.19 -8.05 3.51
C LEU A 243 10.42 -7.59 4.76
N GLY A 244 9.40 -6.74 4.57
CA GLY A 244 8.67 -6.09 5.65
C GLY A 244 9.42 -4.94 6.35
N LYS A 245 10.75 -4.78 6.14
CA LYS A 245 11.59 -3.76 6.83
C LYS A 245 11.20 -2.32 6.51
N ALA A 246 10.66 -2.03 5.32
CA ALA A 246 10.17 -0.68 5.07
C ALA A 246 8.94 -0.36 5.92
N ASN A 247 8.11 -1.35 6.24
CA ASN A 247 6.98 -1.17 7.14
C ASN A 247 7.44 -1.02 8.60
N ILE A 248 8.67 -1.46 8.93
CA ILE A 248 9.37 -1.16 10.19
C ILE A 248 9.88 0.29 10.20
N ALA A 249 10.52 0.73 9.10
CA ALA A 249 11.09 2.07 8.95
C ALA A 249 10.02 3.18 8.78
N ASP A 250 8.82 2.81 8.35
CA ASP A 250 7.67 3.71 8.20
C ASP A 250 7.12 4.22 9.53
N LEU A 251 7.40 3.52 10.64
CA LEU A 251 7.03 3.94 11.98
C LEU A 251 7.89 5.13 12.46
N ASP A 252 9.14 5.23 12.02
CA ASP A 252 10.06 6.33 12.37
C ASP A 252 9.96 7.51 11.38
N HIS A 253 9.79 7.22 10.08
CA HIS A 253 9.80 8.25 9.03
C HIS A 253 8.41 8.85 8.68
N ARG A 254 7.26 8.19 8.99
CA ARG A 254 5.93 8.81 8.80
C ARG A 254 5.33 9.44 10.05
N TYR A 255 5.79 9.08 11.25
CA TYR A 255 5.20 9.60 12.50
C TYR A 255 6.17 10.24 13.50
N GLY A 256 7.48 10.00 13.42
CA GLY A 256 8.47 10.67 14.28
C GLY A 256 8.05 10.81 15.76
N SER A 257 8.29 11.99 16.33
CA SER A 257 7.86 12.42 17.69
C SER A 257 6.41 12.92 17.78
N ASN A 258 5.55 12.65 16.79
CA ASN A 258 4.20 13.21 16.69
C ASN A 258 3.11 12.23 17.17
N ALA A 259 3.47 11.16 17.89
CA ALA A 259 2.47 10.39 18.61
C ALA A 259 1.92 11.26 19.76
N PRO A 260 0.59 11.41 19.90
CA PRO A 260 0.04 12.21 20.98
C PRO A 260 0.45 11.62 22.33
N SER A 261 0.71 12.49 23.30
CA SER A 261 1.04 12.09 24.66
C SER A 261 -0.19 11.45 25.32
N GLY A 262 -0.29 10.12 25.22
CA GLY A 262 -1.35 9.33 25.84
C GLY A 262 -1.26 9.31 27.36
N LEU A 263 -2.41 9.22 28.03
CA LEU A 263 -2.50 8.97 29.47
C LEU A 263 -2.56 7.46 29.73
N VAL A 264 -1.91 7.03 30.82
CA VAL A 264 -1.94 5.63 31.30
C VAL A 264 -3.35 5.16 31.69
N GLY A 265 -4.27 6.09 31.92
CA GLY A 265 -5.69 5.83 32.16
C GLY A 265 -6.50 7.12 32.22
N PRO A 266 -7.84 7.03 32.32
CA PRO A 266 -8.68 8.21 32.41
C PRO A 266 -8.42 8.98 33.70
N ARG A 267 -8.23 10.30 33.58
CA ARG A 267 -8.21 11.20 34.75
C ARG A 267 -9.47 10.99 35.59
N ARG A 268 -9.27 10.84 36.91
CA ARG A 268 -10.32 10.57 37.90
C ARG A 268 -11.10 9.26 37.69
N GLY A 269 -10.59 8.33 36.88
CA GLY A 269 -11.23 7.04 36.63
C GLY A 269 -12.46 7.10 35.72
N GLN A 270 -12.74 8.26 35.11
CA GLN A 270 -13.90 8.46 34.24
C GLN A 270 -13.41 8.94 32.88
N ALA A 271 -13.76 8.22 31.81
CA ALA A 271 -13.45 8.62 30.44
C ALA A 271 -14.62 9.42 29.85
N ASP A 272 -14.31 10.35 28.96
CA ASP A 272 -15.32 11.03 28.17
C ASP A 272 -15.89 10.08 27.10
N ASP A 273 -17.17 10.22 26.79
CA ASP A 273 -17.79 9.52 25.68
C ASP A 273 -17.40 10.18 24.36
N LEU A 274 -16.26 9.76 23.81
CA LEU A 274 -15.72 10.24 22.54
C LEU A 274 -16.66 10.02 21.36
N THR A 275 -17.67 9.15 21.46
CA THR A 275 -18.69 8.99 20.42
C THR A 275 -19.56 10.23 20.20
N LEU A 276 -19.50 11.20 21.11
CA LEU A 276 -20.14 12.51 20.95
C LEU A 276 -19.42 13.42 19.94
N VAL A 277 -18.23 13.05 19.47
CA VAL A 277 -17.54 13.72 18.36
C VAL A 277 -17.95 13.09 17.05
N SER A 278 -18.31 13.91 16.07
CA SER A 278 -18.75 13.43 14.75
C SER A 278 -17.73 12.48 14.12
N GLY A 279 -18.23 11.32 13.71
CA GLY A 279 -17.46 10.26 13.06
C GLY A 279 -16.44 9.51 13.92
N ILE A 280 -16.41 9.76 15.23
CA ILE A 280 -15.88 8.83 16.22
C ILE A 280 -17.00 7.86 16.62
N GLY A 281 -16.92 6.61 16.16
CA GLY A 281 -17.80 5.54 16.62
C GLY A 281 -17.23 4.76 17.81
N PRO A 282 -17.98 3.81 18.41
CA PRO A 282 -17.50 3.00 19.54
C PRO A 282 -16.15 2.29 19.29
N ALA A 283 -15.92 1.77 18.08
CA ALA A 283 -14.63 1.15 17.74
C ALA A 283 -13.48 2.16 17.64
N ILE A 284 -13.74 3.36 17.14
CA ILE A 284 -12.72 4.42 17.08
C ILE A 284 -12.41 4.87 18.51
N GLN A 285 -13.42 5.08 19.35
CA GLN A 285 -13.26 5.39 20.76
C GLN A 285 -12.41 4.34 21.50
N ALA A 286 -12.68 3.04 21.30
CA ALA A 286 -11.89 1.99 21.93
C ALA A 286 -10.40 2.09 21.55
N LYS A 287 -10.09 2.34 20.27
CA LYS A 287 -8.71 2.55 19.82
C LYS A 287 -8.07 3.82 20.38
N LEU A 288 -8.86 4.90 20.53
CA LEU A 288 -8.40 6.14 21.17
C LEU A 288 -8.04 5.90 22.64
N TYR A 289 -8.89 5.18 23.37
CA TYR A 289 -8.61 4.78 24.76
C TYR A 289 -7.32 3.96 24.88
N GLU A 290 -7.06 3.05 23.95
CA GLU A 290 -5.81 2.29 23.90
C GLU A 290 -4.58 3.15 23.63
N LEU A 291 -4.72 4.22 22.84
CA LEU A 291 -3.68 5.25 22.66
C LEU A 291 -3.54 6.19 23.86
N GLY A 292 -4.28 5.93 24.94
CA GLY A 292 -4.29 6.78 26.13
C GLY A 292 -5.07 8.07 25.95
N ILE A 293 -5.93 8.17 24.93
CA ILE A 293 -6.76 9.32 24.61
C ILE A 293 -8.15 9.06 25.18
N TRP A 294 -8.39 9.50 26.41
CA TRP A 294 -9.61 9.22 27.16
C TRP A 294 -10.57 10.41 27.25
N HIS A 295 -10.11 11.61 26.91
CA HIS A 295 -10.84 12.86 27.14
C HIS A 295 -10.89 13.75 25.90
N PHE A 296 -11.93 14.58 25.80
CA PHE A 296 -12.10 15.54 24.70
C PHE A 296 -10.95 16.56 24.64
N ASP A 297 -10.43 17.01 25.78
CA ASP A 297 -9.32 17.99 25.80
C ASP A 297 -8.03 17.44 25.18
N GLN A 298 -7.82 16.12 25.22
CA GLN A 298 -6.67 15.49 24.58
C GLN A 298 -6.78 15.62 23.05
N ILE A 299 -7.95 15.34 22.48
CA ILE A 299 -8.20 15.49 21.03
C ILE A 299 -8.21 16.98 20.63
N ALA A 300 -8.74 17.85 21.48
CA ALA A 300 -8.79 19.29 21.24
C ALA A 300 -7.41 19.96 21.19
N ALA A 301 -6.43 19.39 21.89
CA ALA A 301 -5.05 19.87 21.98
C ALA A 301 -4.13 19.29 20.89
N MET A 302 -4.57 18.27 20.15
CA MET A 302 -3.75 17.64 19.10
C MET A 302 -3.46 18.59 17.94
N SER A 303 -2.21 18.55 17.48
CA SER A 303 -1.78 19.09 16.21
C SER A 303 -2.39 18.31 15.04
N GLU A 304 -2.37 18.91 13.85
CA GLU A 304 -2.85 18.25 12.63
C GLU A 304 -2.06 16.97 12.30
N ALA A 305 -0.77 16.92 12.67
CA ALA A 305 0.07 15.74 12.52
C ALA A 305 -0.38 14.60 13.46
N GLU A 306 -0.69 14.93 14.73
CA GLU A 306 -1.24 13.96 15.70
C GLU A 306 -2.65 13.48 15.29
N LEU A 307 -3.48 14.35 14.73
CA LEU A 307 -4.80 13.96 14.21
C LEU A 307 -4.69 13.02 13.00
N ARG A 308 -3.72 13.24 12.10
CA ARG A 308 -3.39 12.29 11.04
C ARG A 308 -2.92 10.95 11.60
N TYR A 309 -1.99 10.98 12.57
CA TYR A 309 -1.53 9.77 13.27
C TYR A 309 -2.69 8.95 13.80
N VAL A 310 -3.58 9.59 14.56
CA VAL A 310 -4.72 8.94 15.20
C VAL A 310 -5.72 8.40 14.17
N SER A 311 -5.96 9.16 13.10
CA SER A 311 -6.83 8.75 11.98
C SER A 311 -6.32 7.49 11.28
N ASP A 312 -5.03 7.47 10.97
CA ASP A 312 -4.37 6.36 10.29
C ASP A 312 -4.31 5.11 11.18
N PHE A 313 -3.99 5.30 12.47
CA PHE A 313 -4.01 4.24 13.48
C PHE A 313 -5.40 3.63 13.63
N ALA A 314 -6.44 4.47 13.66
CA ALA A 314 -7.83 4.02 13.71
C ALA A 314 -8.25 3.27 12.43
N GLY A 315 -7.50 3.41 11.34
CA GLY A 315 -7.75 2.79 10.05
C GLY A 315 -8.59 3.62 9.10
N PHE A 316 -8.68 4.93 9.34
CA PHE A 316 -9.49 5.86 8.58
C PHE A 316 -8.67 7.12 8.23
N PRO A 317 -7.81 7.06 7.19
CA PRO A 317 -6.91 8.16 6.86
C PRO A 317 -7.63 9.50 6.67
N ASP A 318 -7.01 10.56 7.19
CA ASP A 318 -7.46 11.97 7.17
C ASP A 318 -8.84 12.27 7.77
N ARG A 319 -9.51 11.27 8.36
CA ARG A 319 -10.87 11.43 8.88
C ARG A 319 -10.94 12.49 9.97
N ALA A 320 -10.03 12.47 10.94
CA ALA A 320 -10.08 13.40 12.08
C ALA A 320 -9.94 14.86 11.66
N ILE A 321 -9.25 15.13 10.55
CA ILE A 321 -9.14 16.48 9.97
C ILE A 321 -10.42 16.83 9.22
N ARG A 322 -10.86 15.95 8.32
CA ARG A 322 -12.05 16.19 7.49
C ARG A 322 -13.31 16.41 8.32
N GLU A 323 -13.43 15.69 9.43
CA GLU A 323 -14.58 15.75 10.34
C GLU A 323 -14.33 16.65 11.55
N ASN A 324 -13.26 17.46 11.52
CA ASN A 324 -12.97 18.49 12.51
C ASN A 324 -13.01 18.00 13.97
N TRP A 325 -12.42 16.83 14.24
CA TRP A 325 -12.49 16.20 15.57
C TRP A 325 -11.92 17.11 16.66
N SER A 326 -10.85 17.86 16.40
CA SER A 326 -10.26 18.78 17.38
C SER A 326 -11.16 19.99 17.65
N GLY A 327 -11.89 20.48 16.65
CA GLY A 327 -12.85 21.57 16.80
C GLY A 327 -14.05 21.16 17.67
N GLU A 328 -14.66 20.02 17.36
CA GLU A 328 -15.78 19.49 18.14
C GLU A 328 -15.36 19.12 19.57
N SER A 329 -14.22 18.47 19.73
CA SER A 329 -13.70 18.10 21.04
C SER A 329 -13.40 19.33 21.90
N ARG A 330 -12.98 20.46 21.29
CA ARG A 330 -12.80 21.72 22.02
C ARG A 330 -14.10 22.28 22.59
N ILE A 331 -15.19 22.17 21.83
CA ILE A 331 -16.53 22.58 22.28
C ILE A 331 -16.99 21.69 23.42
N LEU A 332 -16.86 20.37 23.26
CA LEU A 332 -17.26 19.38 24.28
C LEU A 332 -16.43 19.48 25.56
N ALA A 333 -15.10 19.67 25.44
CA ALA A 333 -14.20 19.88 26.59
C ALA A 333 -14.54 21.15 27.39
N ALA A 334 -15.09 22.17 26.74
CA ALA A 334 -15.57 23.39 27.39
C ALA A 334 -16.97 23.25 28.02
N GLY A 335 -17.59 22.07 27.95
CA GLY A 335 -18.97 21.83 28.41
C GLY A 335 -20.05 22.30 27.43
N GLY A 336 -19.66 22.69 26.21
CA GLY A 336 -20.59 23.01 25.14
C GLY A 336 -21.21 21.76 24.52
N GLU A 337 -22.10 21.96 23.54
CA GLU A 337 -22.78 20.88 22.85
C GLU A 337 -22.69 21.07 21.33
N THR A 338 -22.31 20.03 20.61
CA THR A 338 -22.29 20.00 19.14
C THR A 338 -23.62 19.46 18.60
N GLU A 339 -23.92 19.73 17.33
CA GLU A 339 -25.12 19.20 16.68
C GLU A 339 -25.17 17.67 16.74
N HIS A 340 -24.05 17.02 16.44
CA HIS A 340 -23.90 15.56 16.52
C HIS A 340 -24.09 15.04 17.96
N ALA A 341 -23.45 15.67 18.96
CA ALA A 341 -23.61 15.27 20.36
C ALA A 341 -25.06 15.37 20.82
N ARG A 342 -25.78 16.42 20.42
CA ARG A 342 -27.21 16.59 20.71
C ARG A 342 -28.04 15.48 20.08
N ALA A 343 -27.79 15.16 18.81
CA ALA A 343 -28.48 14.10 18.10
C ALA A 343 -28.25 12.72 18.74
N VAL A 344 -27.00 12.41 19.12
CA VAL A 344 -26.62 11.15 19.77
C VAL A 344 -27.30 11.02 21.13
N ARG A 345 -27.34 12.09 21.93
CA ARG A 345 -28.01 12.09 23.24
C ARG A 345 -29.52 11.93 23.11
N ALA A 346 -30.15 12.69 22.22
CA ALA A 346 -31.58 12.59 21.96
C ALA A 346 -32.00 11.18 21.49
N GLY A 347 -31.16 10.54 20.68
CA GLY A 347 -31.38 9.16 20.23
C GLY A 347 -31.20 8.09 21.32
N ARG A 348 -30.59 8.41 22.46
CA ARG A 348 -30.44 7.49 23.62
C ARG A 348 -31.55 7.63 24.65
N GLU A 349 -32.28 8.75 24.63
CA GLU A 349 -33.41 9.03 25.52
C GLU A 349 -34.76 8.54 24.94
N ALA A 350 -34.79 8.24 23.65
CA ALA A 350 -35.95 7.72 22.91
C ALA A 350 -36.03 6.19 22.96
#